data_AF-X0V9H7-F1
#
_entry.id   AF-X0V9H7-F1
#
_cell.length_a   1.000
_cell.length_b   1.000
_cell.length_c   1.000
_cell.angle_alpha   90.00
_cell.angle_beta   90.00
_cell.angle_gamma   90.00
#
_symmetry.space_group_name_H-M   'P 1'
#
loop_
_entity.id
_entity.type
_entity.pdbx_description
1 polymer ?
#
loop_
_entity_poly.entity_id
_entity_poly.type
_entity_poly.pdbx_seq_one_letter_code
_entity_poly.pdbx_strand_id
1 'polypeptide(L)'
;MQKLQKFHHSVTENGNLQVRIITEYMKGGESQGKKYSDPMTPADTKDMTGWDDRSKDIVEAITDTKVIADFTIEKIEGSESSNPHEEVTYDRTLDDLGRISIRRITRIFDDGVEVSKKYHRSWIMPGQGPAGNDVISKAVAQKLHTPEVIAAYKAKMAEAGK
;
A
#
# COMPACT_ATOMS: atom_id res chain seq x y z
N MET A 1 -18.04 26.60 -5.26
CA MET A 1 -17.05 25.75 -4.53
C MET A 1 -16.94 24.44 -5.30
N GLN A 2 -15.80 24.20 -5.94
CA GLN A 2 -15.58 23.00 -6.74
C GLN A 2 -15.17 21.86 -5.80
N LYS A 3 -15.60 20.63 -6.10
CA LYS A 3 -15.15 19.43 -5.37
C LYS A 3 -14.18 18.66 -6.24
N LEU A 4 -13.05 18.26 -5.69
CA LEU A 4 -12.10 17.37 -6.32
C LEU A 4 -12.03 16.09 -5.49
N GLN A 5 -12.27 14.94 -6.12
CA GLN A 5 -12.15 13.65 -5.46
C GLN A 5 -10.84 12.98 -5.86
N LYS A 6 -10.13 12.47 -4.86
CA LYS A 6 -8.90 11.69 -5.02
C LYS A 6 -9.05 10.38 -4.28
N PHE A 7 -8.53 9.32 -4.85
CA PHE A 7 -8.47 8.01 -4.20
C PHE A 7 -7.12 7.87 -3.50
N HIS A 8 -7.16 7.47 -2.24
CA HIS A 8 -5.97 7.18 -1.44
C HIS A 8 -5.93 5.69 -1.16
N HIS A 9 -4.93 5.01 -1.72
CA HIS A 9 -4.82 3.56 -1.68
C HIS A 9 -3.83 3.09 -0.61
N SER A 10 -4.18 1.98 0.02
CA SER A 10 -3.35 1.27 0.98
C SER A 10 -3.56 -0.24 0.84
N VAL A 11 -2.57 -1.02 1.25
CA VAL A 11 -2.69 -2.48 1.32
C VAL A 11 -2.32 -2.92 2.72
N THR A 12 -3.31 -3.51 3.39
CA THR A 12 -3.26 -3.87 4.82
C THR A 12 -2.26 -4.99 5.13
N GLU A 13 -2.03 -5.24 6.41
CA GLU A 13 -1.25 -6.37 6.94
C GLU A 13 -1.72 -7.75 6.44
N ASN A 14 -2.98 -7.85 6.03
CA ASN A 14 -3.57 -9.06 5.49
C ASN A 14 -3.56 -9.14 3.96
N GLY A 15 -2.89 -8.20 3.29
CA GLY A 15 -2.82 -8.19 1.82
C GLY A 15 -4.09 -7.69 1.14
N ASN A 16 -5.02 -7.08 1.87
CA ASN A 16 -6.27 -6.55 1.30
C ASN A 16 -6.12 -5.07 0.91
N LEU A 17 -6.70 -4.70 -0.24
CA LEU A 17 -6.86 -3.30 -0.64
C LEU A 17 -7.76 -2.55 0.34
N GLN A 18 -7.32 -1.34 0.70
CA GLN A 18 -8.11 -0.39 1.46
C GLN A 18 -7.99 0.99 0.79
N VAL A 19 -9.14 1.59 0.46
CA VAL A 19 -9.20 2.88 -0.24
C VAL A 19 -10.00 3.89 0.56
N ARG A 20 -9.51 5.13 0.60
CA ARG A 20 -10.27 6.28 1.09
C ARG A 20 -10.51 7.26 -0.03
N ILE A 21 -11.72 7.78 -0.13
CA ILE A 21 -12.03 8.92 -1.00
C ILE A 21 -11.73 10.19 -0.23
N ILE A 22 -10.79 10.98 -0.73
CA ILE A 22 -10.49 12.31 -0.25
C ILE A 22 -11.28 13.29 -1.09
N THR A 23 -12.27 13.94 -0.50
CA THR A 23 -13.00 15.05 -1.12
C THR A 23 -12.38 16.36 -0.70
N GLU A 24 -11.72 17.03 -1.63
CA GLU A 24 -11.10 18.34 -1.47
C GLU A 24 -12.04 19.43 -1.97
N TYR A 25 -12.26 20.46 -1.14
CA TYR A 25 -13.17 21.56 -1.46
C TYR A 25 -12.34 22.75 -1.94
N MET A 26 -12.50 23.13 -3.20
CA MET A 26 -11.73 24.18 -3.87
C MET A 26 -12.54 25.47 -4.00
N LYS A 27 -11.90 26.61 -3.75
CA LYS A 27 -12.44 27.96 -4.00
C LYS A 27 -11.32 28.84 -4.56
N GLY A 28 -11.52 29.42 -5.74
CA GLY A 28 -10.52 30.28 -6.37
C GLY A 28 -9.20 29.58 -6.74
N GLY A 29 -9.21 28.26 -6.94
CA GLY A 29 -8.00 27.47 -7.21
C GLY A 29 -7.26 26.99 -5.96
N GLU A 30 -7.69 27.42 -4.77
CA GLU A 30 -7.09 27.02 -3.49
C GLU A 30 -7.96 26.01 -2.73
N SER A 31 -7.28 25.10 -2.03
CA SER A 31 -7.92 24.13 -1.13
C SER A 31 -8.42 24.83 0.13
N GLN A 32 -9.71 24.68 0.42
CA GLN A 32 -10.38 25.22 1.60
C GLN A 32 -10.61 24.16 2.68
N GLY A 33 -10.27 22.90 2.40
CA GLY A 33 -10.46 21.79 3.33
C GLY A 33 -10.56 20.45 2.62
N LYS A 34 -10.36 19.38 3.38
CA LYS A 34 -10.44 17.99 2.92
C LYS A 34 -11.36 17.20 3.84
N LYS A 35 -12.20 16.35 3.26
CA LYS A 35 -12.96 15.34 3.98
C LYS A 35 -12.52 13.96 3.51
N TYR A 36 -12.37 13.04 4.45
CA TYR A 36 -12.02 11.66 4.19
C TYR A 36 -13.28 10.79 4.34
N SER A 37 -13.48 9.85 3.43
CA SER A 37 -14.42 8.76 3.67
C SER A 37 -13.85 7.80 4.71
N ASP A 38 -14.74 6.98 5.27
CA ASP A 38 -14.30 5.74 5.91
C ASP A 38 -13.53 4.89 4.91
N PRO A 39 -12.55 4.09 5.37
CA PRO A 39 -11.84 3.17 4.50
C PRO A 39 -12.79 2.10 3.95
N MET A 40 -12.66 1.83 2.66
CA MET A 40 -13.45 0.84 1.94
C MET A 40 -12.54 -0.27 1.40
N THR A 41 -13.04 -1.50 1.43
CA THR A 41 -12.42 -2.67 0.81
C THR A 41 -13.41 -3.25 -0.20
N PRO A 42 -12.97 -3.67 -1.40
CA PRO A 42 -13.85 -4.35 -2.34
C PRO A 42 -14.49 -5.58 -1.70
N ALA A 43 -15.81 -5.72 -1.82
CA ALA A 43 -16.52 -6.89 -1.30
C ALA A 43 -16.23 -8.14 -2.14
N ASP A 44 -16.05 -7.97 -3.46
CA ASP A 44 -15.60 -8.99 -4.40
C ASP A 44 -14.44 -8.42 -5.20
N THR A 45 -13.29 -9.09 -5.19
CA THR A 45 -12.11 -8.68 -5.95
C THR A 45 -12.25 -8.95 -7.45
N LYS A 46 -13.26 -9.72 -7.87
CA LYS A 46 -13.59 -9.97 -9.27
C LYS A 46 -14.53 -8.92 -9.86
N ASP A 47 -15.31 -8.24 -9.02
CA ASP A 47 -16.17 -7.14 -9.42
C ASP A 47 -15.67 -5.80 -8.87
N MET A 48 -14.83 -5.15 -9.68
CA MET A 48 -14.27 -3.84 -9.37
C MET A 48 -15.06 -2.71 -10.06
N THR A 49 -16.35 -2.91 -10.34
CA THR A 49 -17.21 -1.85 -10.87
C THR A 49 -17.30 -0.69 -9.88
N GLY A 50 -17.06 0.54 -10.36
CA GLY A 50 -17.05 1.74 -9.52
C GLY A 50 -15.74 2.05 -8.81
N TRP A 51 -14.72 1.20 -8.97
CA TRP A 51 -13.36 1.46 -8.48
C TRP A 51 -12.49 2.08 -9.58
N ASP A 52 -11.53 2.91 -9.18
CA ASP A 52 -10.58 3.53 -10.10
C ASP A 52 -9.56 2.51 -10.63
N ASP A 53 -8.92 2.81 -11.76
CA ASP A 53 -8.03 1.87 -12.43
C ASP A 53 -6.85 1.44 -11.55
N ARG A 54 -6.34 2.34 -10.71
CA ARG A 54 -5.29 1.99 -9.76
C ARG A 54 -5.75 1.00 -8.70
N SER A 55 -7.00 1.08 -8.25
CA SER A 55 -7.58 0.06 -7.37
C SER A 55 -7.62 -1.31 -8.05
N LYS A 56 -7.99 -1.35 -9.34
CA LYS A 56 -8.02 -2.59 -10.13
C LYS A 56 -6.62 -3.17 -10.29
N ASP A 57 -5.64 -2.34 -10.63
CA ASP A 57 -4.25 -2.77 -10.76
C ASP A 57 -3.71 -3.36 -9.45
N ILE A 58 -3.98 -2.70 -8.32
CA ILE A 58 -3.57 -3.22 -7.01
C ILE A 58 -4.26 -4.55 -6.71
N VAL A 59 -5.57 -4.66 -6.95
CA VAL A 59 -6.29 -5.92 -6.75
C VAL A 59 -5.75 -7.03 -7.62
N GLU A 60 -5.49 -6.78 -8.90
CA GLU A 60 -4.87 -7.75 -9.80
C GLU A 60 -3.51 -8.22 -9.27
N ALA A 61 -2.68 -7.30 -8.77
CA ALA A 61 -1.37 -7.64 -8.22
C ALA A 61 -1.46 -8.49 -6.94
N ILE A 62 -2.34 -8.15 -6.00
CA ILE A 62 -2.42 -8.84 -4.70
C ILE A 62 -3.24 -10.15 -4.76
N THR A 63 -4.07 -10.32 -5.80
CA THR A 63 -4.88 -11.53 -6.00
C THR A 63 -4.28 -12.52 -7.00
N ASP A 64 -3.13 -12.20 -7.59
CA ASP A 64 -2.37 -13.15 -8.39
C ASP A 64 -2.11 -14.43 -7.58
N THR A 65 -2.34 -15.58 -8.22
CA THR A 65 -2.30 -16.89 -7.52
C THR A 65 -0.92 -17.18 -6.94
N LYS A 66 0.14 -16.79 -7.65
CA LYS A 66 1.51 -16.96 -7.17
C LYS A 66 1.77 -16.01 -6.00
N VAL A 67 1.32 -14.76 -6.09
CA VAL A 67 1.45 -13.77 -5.02
C VAL A 67 0.74 -14.24 -3.73
N ILE A 68 -0.47 -14.79 -3.84
CA ILE A 68 -1.19 -15.36 -2.69
C ILE A 68 -0.41 -16.53 -2.08
N ALA A 69 0.10 -17.44 -2.91
CA ALA A 69 0.87 -18.59 -2.43
C ALA A 69 2.17 -18.15 -1.72
N ASP A 70 2.94 -17.26 -2.34
CA ASP A 70 4.17 -16.71 -1.78
C ASP A 70 3.90 -15.93 -0.47
N PHE A 71 2.82 -15.14 -0.41
CA PHE A 71 2.45 -14.39 0.78
C PHE A 71 2.01 -15.31 1.94
N THR A 72 1.36 -16.42 1.61
CA THR A 72 0.99 -17.44 2.60
C THR A 72 2.25 -18.08 3.19
N ILE A 73 3.25 -18.38 2.36
CA ILE A 73 4.55 -18.89 2.81
C ILE A 73 5.26 -17.85 3.68
N GLU A 74 5.34 -16.59 3.24
CA GLU A 74 5.98 -15.49 3.98
C GLU A 74 5.36 -15.31 5.37
N LYS A 75 4.03 -15.43 5.50
CA LYS A 75 3.33 -15.38 6.78
C LYS A 75 3.66 -16.55 7.70
N ILE A 76 3.80 -17.75 7.14
CA ILE A 76 4.14 -18.96 7.92
C ILE A 76 5.59 -18.88 8.41
N GLU A 77 6.53 -18.52 7.53
CA GLU A 77 7.94 -18.36 7.89
C GLU A 77 8.14 -17.21 8.88
N GLY A 78 7.31 -16.18 8.80
CA GLY A 78 7.28 -15.06 9.74
C GLY A 78 6.52 -15.32 11.04
N SER A 79 5.94 -16.51 11.23
CA SER A 79 5.29 -16.92 12.48
C SER A 79 6.13 -18.01 13.16
N GLU A 80 6.86 -17.65 14.21
CA GLU A 80 7.58 -18.65 15.01
C GLU A 80 6.60 -19.40 15.92
N SER A 81 6.77 -20.71 16.10
CA SER A 81 5.97 -21.52 17.02
C SER A 81 6.55 -21.57 18.45
N SER A 82 7.63 -20.83 18.70
CA SER A 82 8.25 -20.71 20.01
C SER A 82 7.45 -19.80 20.95
N ASN A 83 7.68 -19.92 22.26
CA ASN A 83 7.23 -18.93 23.21
C ASN A 83 8.43 -18.31 23.95
N PRO A 84 8.64 -16.98 23.90
CA PRO A 84 7.93 -16.01 23.05
C PRO A 84 8.20 -16.23 21.54
N HIS A 85 7.30 -15.74 20.68
CA HIS A 85 7.53 -15.67 19.23
C HIS A 85 7.47 -14.26 18.68
N GLU A 86 8.20 -14.03 17.60
CA GLU A 86 8.07 -12.85 16.75
C GLU A 86 7.03 -13.08 15.66
N GLU A 87 6.17 -12.09 15.42
CA GLU A 87 5.32 -12.00 14.23
C GLU A 87 5.68 -10.73 13.45
N VAL A 88 5.96 -10.87 12.16
CA VAL A 88 6.26 -9.75 11.26
C VAL A 88 5.15 -9.57 10.23
N THR A 89 4.55 -8.39 10.22
CA THR A 89 3.57 -7.99 9.21
C THR A 89 3.95 -6.66 8.57
N TYR A 90 3.22 -6.27 7.54
CA TYR A 90 3.54 -5.10 6.74
C TYR A 90 2.27 -4.36 6.34
N ASP A 91 2.26 -3.05 6.53
CA ASP A 91 1.21 -2.16 6.01
C ASP A 91 1.79 -1.24 4.94
N ARG A 92 1.02 -0.95 3.89
CA ARG A 92 1.49 -0.24 2.71
C ARG A 92 0.58 0.92 2.40
N THR A 93 1.14 2.08 2.12
CA THR A 93 0.41 3.24 1.63
C THR A 93 1.02 3.70 0.32
N LEU A 94 0.16 4.02 -0.64
CA LEU A 94 0.57 4.46 -1.96
C LEU A 94 0.22 5.93 -2.17
N ASP A 95 1.13 6.67 -2.80
CA ASP A 95 0.89 8.06 -3.14
C ASP A 95 0.69 8.29 -4.63
N ASP A 96 0.28 9.50 -5.00
CA ASP A 96 -0.03 9.88 -6.39
C ASP A 96 1.16 9.80 -7.34
N LEU A 97 2.39 9.75 -6.82
CA LEU A 97 3.61 9.61 -7.62
C LEU A 97 4.03 8.14 -7.81
N GLY A 98 3.27 7.19 -7.28
CA GLY A 98 3.61 5.77 -7.36
C GLY A 98 4.63 5.31 -6.31
N ARG A 99 4.99 6.16 -5.33
CA ARG A 99 5.83 5.73 -4.21
C ARG A 99 5.02 4.87 -3.26
N ILE A 100 5.65 3.81 -2.77
CA ILE A 100 5.04 2.88 -1.83
C ILE A 100 5.75 3.05 -0.49
N SER A 101 5.06 3.60 0.51
CA SER A 101 5.54 3.59 1.89
C SER A 101 5.20 2.25 2.51
N ILE A 102 6.20 1.55 3.02
CA ILE A 102 6.04 0.27 3.71
C ILE A 102 6.32 0.49 5.19
N ARG A 103 5.40 0.03 6.03
CA ARG A 103 5.58 -0.04 7.48
C ARG A 103 5.68 -1.50 7.86
N ARG A 104 6.89 -1.96 8.16
CA ARG A 104 7.14 -3.25 8.81
C ARG A 104 6.75 -3.14 10.28
N ILE A 105 5.96 -4.10 10.75
CA ILE A 105 5.42 -4.18 12.10
C ILE A 105 5.95 -5.48 12.68
N THR A 106 6.81 -5.37 13.68
CA THR A 106 7.33 -6.53 14.42
C THR A 106 6.61 -6.58 15.77
N ARG A 107 5.90 -7.67 16.03
CA ARG A 107 5.24 -7.95 17.31
C ARG A 107 5.96 -9.10 18.00
N ILE A 108 6.04 -9.04 19.32
CA ILE A 108 6.48 -10.17 20.15
C ILE A 108 5.29 -10.61 20.98
N PHE A 109 4.96 -11.89 20.90
CA PHE A 109 3.91 -12.51 21.69
C PHE A 109 4.50 -13.45 22.73
N ASP A 110 4.02 -13.35 23.95
CA ASP A 110 4.31 -14.28 25.06
C ASP A 110 2.99 -14.87 25.55
N ASP A 111 2.83 -16.19 25.44
CA ASP A 111 1.59 -16.93 25.75
C ASP A 111 0.34 -16.32 25.09
N GLY A 112 0.50 -15.86 23.83
CA GLY A 112 -0.58 -15.26 23.04
C GLY A 112 -0.90 -13.80 23.38
N VAL A 113 -0.16 -13.18 24.32
CA VAL A 113 -0.29 -11.75 24.65
C VAL A 113 0.78 -10.95 23.92
N GLU A 114 0.39 -9.90 23.19
CA GLU A 114 1.34 -8.97 22.57
C GLU A 114 2.10 -8.21 23.68
N VAL A 115 3.39 -8.53 23.87
CA VAL A 115 4.25 -7.89 24.89
C VAL A 115 5.10 -6.77 24.32
N SER A 116 5.32 -6.74 23.01
CA SER A 116 6.09 -5.69 22.35
C SER A 116 5.63 -5.46 20.92
N LYS A 117 5.76 -4.21 20.46
CA LYS A 117 5.48 -3.81 19.08
C LYS A 117 6.43 -2.73 18.61
N LYS A 118 7.08 -2.96 17.47
CA LYS A 118 8.01 -2.04 16.82
C LYS A 118 7.59 -1.75 15.39
N TYR A 119 7.89 -0.54 14.93
CA TYR A 119 7.59 -0.07 13.59
C TYR A 119 8.88 0.35 12.88
N HIS A 120 9.07 -0.12 11.66
CA HIS A 120 10.12 0.36 10.76
C HIS A 120 9.51 0.82 9.45
N ARG A 121 9.90 1.99 8.95
CA ARG A 121 9.39 2.54 7.69
C ARG A 121 10.46 2.52 6.60
N SER A 122 10.09 1.99 5.45
CA SER A 122 10.87 2.03 4.22
C SER A 122 10.01 2.51 3.06
N TRP A 123 10.63 2.72 1.90
CA TRP A 123 9.96 3.18 0.69
C TRP A 123 10.44 2.38 -0.52
N ILE A 124 9.54 2.13 -1.46
CA ILE A 124 9.89 1.74 -2.83
C ILE A 124 9.57 2.94 -3.73
N MET A 125 10.61 3.52 -4.30
CA MET A 125 10.48 4.62 -5.26
C MET A 125 10.25 4.07 -6.69
N PRO A 126 9.48 4.74 -7.55
CA PRO A 126 9.34 4.36 -8.96
C PRO A 126 10.69 4.19 -9.66
N GLY A 127 10.93 3.00 -10.21
CA GLY A 127 12.17 2.66 -10.90
C GLY A 127 13.29 2.14 -9.99
N GLN A 128 13.03 2.04 -8.69
CA GLN A 128 13.89 1.31 -7.75
C GLN A 128 13.47 -0.17 -7.76
N GLY A 129 14.44 -1.09 -7.86
CA GLY A 129 14.14 -2.51 -7.79
C GLY A 129 13.58 -2.91 -6.40
N PRO A 130 12.61 -3.82 -6.31
CA PRO A 130 11.94 -4.12 -5.04
C PRO A 130 12.69 -5.16 -4.18
N ALA A 131 14.00 -5.34 -4.41
CA ALA A 131 14.81 -6.33 -3.70
C ALA A 131 14.79 -6.08 -2.18
N GLY A 132 14.61 -7.15 -1.39
CA GLY A 132 14.54 -7.08 0.08
C GLY A 132 13.20 -6.66 0.68
N ASN A 133 12.18 -6.33 -0.12
CA ASN A 133 10.83 -6.07 0.39
C ASN A 133 9.97 -7.34 0.44
N ASP A 134 8.84 -7.27 1.13
CA ASP A 134 7.86 -8.35 1.23
C ASP A 134 7.17 -8.65 -0.12
N VAL A 135 6.55 -9.83 -0.21
CA VAL A 135 5.90 -10.36 -1.43
C VAL A 135 4.87 -9.38 -2.00
N ILE A 136 3.97 -8.85 -1.17
CA ILE A 136 2.88 -7.96 -1.61
C ILE A 136 3.44 -6.61 -2.08
N SER A 137 4.43 -6.05 -1.37
CA SER A 137 5.09 -4.81 -1.78
C SER A 137 5.78 -4.95 -3.13
N LYS A 138 6.43 -6.10 -3.38
CA LYS A 138 7.05 -6.42 -4.68
C LYS A 138 6.01 -6.48 -5.79
N ALA A 139 4.92 -7.22 -5.58
CA ALA A 139 3.86 -7.38 -6.57
C ALA A 139 3.22 -6.04 -6.95
N VAL A 140 2.89 -5.22 -5.95
CA VAL A 140 2.31 -3.90 -6.14
C VAL A 140 3.28 -2.95 -6.87
N ALA A 141 4.57 -2.97 -6.50
CA ALA A 141 5.59 -2.17 -7.19
C ALA A 141 5.73 -2.59 -8.66
N GLN A 142 5.79 -3.89 -8.95
CA GLN A 142 5.90 -4.41 -10.31
C GLN A 142 4.72 -4.01 -11.19
N LYS A 143 3.51 -4.02 -10.64
CA LYS A 143 2.30 -3.64 -11.37
C LYS A 143 2.21 -2.13 -11.61
N LEU A 144 2.54 -1.31 -10.61
CA LEU A 144 2.32 0.13 -10.66
C LEU A 144 3.49 0.95 -11.18
N HIS A 145 4.73 0.44 -11.12
CA HIS A 145 5.91 1.16 -11.61
C HIS A 145 6.06 0.96 -13.12
N THR A 146 5.04 1.38 -13.86
CA THR A 146 5.08 1.39 -15.33
C THR A 146 6.11 2.41 -15.83
N PRO A 147 6.58 2.29 -17.09
CA PRO A 147 7.50 3.28 -17.68
C PRO A 147 6.99 4.72 -17.57
N GLU A 148 5.68 4.93 -17.71
CA GLU A 148 5.03 6.24 -17.63
C GLU A 148 5.09 6.80 -16.21
N VAL A 149 4.79 5.98 -15.20
CA VAL A 149 4.87 6.39 -13.78
C VAL A 149 6.32 6.70 -13.39
N ILE A 150 7.27 5.89 -13.84
CA ILE A 150 8.70 6.12 -13.60
C ILE A 150 9.15 7.44 -14.25
N ALA A 151 8.72 7.70 -15.48
CA ALA A 151 9.04 8.95 -16.18
C ALA A 151 8.44 10.17 -15.46
N ALA A 152 7.16 10.09 -15.06
CA ALA A 152 6.48 11.16 -14.33
C ALA A 152 7.15 11.43 -12.97
N TYR A 153 7.54 10.39 -12.23
CA TYR A 153 8.27 10.51 -10.98
C TYR A 153 9.62 11.21 -11.17
N LYS A 154 10.42 10.78 -12.15
CA LYS A 154 11.72 11.39 -12.46
C LYS A 154 11.59 12.86 -12.83
N ALA A 155 10.60 13.22 -13.65
CA ALA A 155 10.32 14.61 -14.00
C ALA A 155 10.02 15.45 -12.75
N LYS A 156 9.18 14.93 -11.83
CA LYS A 156 8.85 15.61 -10.58
C LYS A 156 10.04 15.77 -9.64
N MET A 157 10.92 14.77 -9.57
CA MET A 157 12.15 14.87 -8.76
C MET A 157 13.14 15.88 -9.34
N ALA A 158 13.22 16.00 -10.67
CA ALA A 158 14.05 17.01 -11.32
C ALA A 158 13.52 18.44 -11.12
N GLU A 159 12.20 18.63 -11.02
CA GLU A 159 11.58 19.92 -10.65
C GLU A 159 11.84 20.29 -9.20
N ALA A 160 11.72 19.32 -8.27
CA ALA A 160 11.89 19.55 -6.84
C ALA A 160 13.36 19.73 -6.39
N GLY A 161 14.32 19.30 -7.21
CA GLY A 161 15.75 19.49 -6.98
C GLY A 161 16.33 20.81 -7.52
N LYS A 162 15.48 21.71 -8.04
CA LYS A 162 15.82 23.09 -8.40
C LYS A 162 15.35 24.05 -7.32
#